data_AF-A0A3B1AUS5-F1
#
_entry.id   AF-A0A3B1AUS5-F1
#
_cell.length_a   1.000
_cell.length_b   1.000
_cell.length_c   1.000
_cell.angle_alpha   90.00
_cell.angle_beta   90.00
_cell.angle_gamma   90.00
#
_symmetry.space_group_name_H-M   'P 1'
#
loop_
_entity.id
_entity.type
_entity.pdbx_description
1 polymer ?
#
loop_
_entity_poly.entity_id
_entity_poly.type
_entity_poly.pdbx_seq_one_letter_code
_entity_poly.pdbx_strand_id
1 'polypeptide(L)'
;MAKLEGADPYEHILLLCFVGSGLTVGRLRLTIRRLFETDLFGVVAEMKTFSAKPAEVKRDWFVIDATDKTLGRMATEIARRLRGKHKPEYTPHVDTGDYIVVINAEKVTVTGNKAAAKQYHRYTGYVGGLKTTTFEKLVKEKPEYIIQTAVKGMLPKNPLGRAMFRKLKVYAGAEHQHTAQQPKPLDV
;
A
#
# COMPACT_ATOMS: atom_id res chain seq x y z
N MET A 1 21.28 -28.69 23.47
CA MET A 1 21.76 -28.16 24.76
C MET A 1 21.82 -26.66 24.66
N ALA A 2 21.17 -25.98 25.61
CA ALA A 2 20.79 -24.57 25.58
C ALA A 2 21.97 -23.60 25.47
N LYS A 3 21.77 -22.51 24.71
CA LYS A 3 22.58 -21.30 24.80
C LYS A 3 21.60 -20.14 24.95
N LEU A 4 21.33 -19.80 26.21
CA LEU A 4 20.62 -18.61 26.63
C LEU A 4 21.66 -17.59 27.13
N GLU A 5 21.26 -16.32 26.98
CA GLU A 5 21.72 -15.13 27.71
C GLU A 5 23.05 -14.50 27.28
N GLY A 6 22.92 -13.54 26.36
CA GLY A 6 23.77 -12.35 26.34
C GLY A 6 23.16 -11.30 27.26
N ALA A 7 23.90 -10.93 28.30
CA ALA A 7 23.58 -9.88 29.25
C ALA A 7 24.45 -8.64 28.98
N ASP A 8 23.85 -7.48 29.26
CA ASP A 8 24.22 -6.14 28.83
C ASP A 8 25.58 -5.60 29.33
N PRO A 9 26.23 -4.67 28.60
CA PRO A 9 27.58 -4.19 28.89
C PRO A 9 27.64 -2.84 29.63
N TYR A 10 26.88 -2.63 30.71
CA TYR A 10 26.92 -1.38 31.48
C TYR A 10 26.80 -1.58 33.00
N GLU A 11 27.76 -2.27 33.63
CA GLU A 11 27.80 -2.41 35.11
C GLU A 11 29.20 -2.30 35.72
N HIS A 12 30.15 -1.66 35.04
CA HIS A 12 31.45 -1.37 35.65
C HIS A 12 31.92 0.04 35.31
N ILE A 13 31.53 1.02 36.13
CA ILE A 13 32.33 2.20 36.51
C ILE A 13 31.64 2.79 37.75
N LEU A 14 32.22 2.52 38.93
CA LEU A 14 32.30 3.40 40.12
C LEU A 14 32.54 2.55 41.38
N LEU A 15 33.80 2.18 41.59
CA LEU A 15 34.28 1.87 42.94
C LEU A 15 35.78 2.13 42.99
N LEU A 16 36.20 3.23 43.62
CA LEU A 16 37.45 3.33 44.40
C LEU A 16 37.64 4.74 45.01
N CYS A 17 38.10 4.72 46.27
CA CYS A 17 38.74 5.79 47.06
C CYS A 17 37.78 6.86 47.63
N PHE A 18 37.67 7.11 48.95
CA PHE A 18 38.75 7.41 49.91
C PHE A 18 38.26 7.31 51.38
N VAL A 19 39.20 7.05 52.30
CA VAL A 19 39.02 6.76 53.73
C VAL A 19 39.07 8.04 54.60
N GLY A 20 38.14 8.15 55.56
CA GLY A 20 38.31 8.57 56.96
C GLY A 20 38.92 9.93 57.36
N SER A 21 38.15 10.74 58.09
CA SER A 21 38.56 11.43 59.34
C SER A 21 37.39 12.24 59.93
N GLY A 22 37.18 12.15 61.25
CA GLY A 22 36.01 12.69 61.95
C GLY A 22 36.17 14.07 62.59
N LEU A 23 35.08 14.44 63.27
CA LEU A 23 34.82 15.44 64.32
C LEU A 23 33.78 16.54 64.02
N THR A 24 33.02 16.79 65.10
CA THR A 24 32.19 17.95 65.46
C THR A 24 30.72 18.04 65.02
N VAL A 25 29.86 17.74 66.01
CA VAL A 25 28.42 18.03 66.11
C VAL A 25 28.21 19.55 66.19
N GLY A 26 27.31 20.09 65.37
CA GLY A 26 26.87 21.48 65.51
C GLY A 26 26.02 22.04 64.37
N ARG A 27 24.69 22.01 64.57
CA ARG A 27 23.75 23.09 64.23
C ARG A 27 23.49 23.43 62.74
N LEU A 28 22.33 22.97 62.28
CA LEU A 28 21.27 23.75 61.61
C LEU A 28 21.66 24.60 60.37
N ARG A 29 21.51 24.02 59.18
CA ARG A 29 20.76 24.62 58.05
C ARG A 29 20.69 23.63 56.89
N LEU A 30 19.47 23.28 56.48
CA LEU A 30 19.24 22.57 55.22
C LEU A 30 19.97 23.28 54.09
N THR A 31 20.98 22.60 53.56
CA THR A 31 21.52 22.81 52.22
C THR A 31 20.60 21.98 51.32
N ILE A 32 20.13 22.45 50.16
CA ILE A 32 20.76 22.14 48.88
C ILE A 32 20.07 23.00 47.82
N ARG A 33 20.86 23.89 47.23
CA ARG A 33 20.59 24.52 45.95
C ARG A 33 21.25 23.62 44.91
N ARG A 34 20.51 23.34 43.83
CA ARG A 34 20.99 22.97 42.48
C ARG A 34 21.20 21.47 42.18
N LEU A 35 20.77 21.15 40.94
CA LEU A 35 20.79 19.89 40.22
C LEU A 35 19.75 18.85 40.67
N PHE A 36 18.60 18.87 40.03
CA PHE A 36 18.33 17.89 38.98
C PHE A 36 17.03 18.27 38.28
N GLU A 37 17.14 18.74 37.05
CA GLU A 37 16.10 18.59 36.03
C GLU A 37 15.64 17.12 36.07
N THR A 38 14.49 16.87 36.67
CA THR A 38 13.69 15.69 36.33
C THR A 38 12.54 16.20 35.46
N ASP A 39 12.89 16.51 34.22
CA ASP A 39 11.98 16.40 33.08
C ASP A 39 11.58 14.93 32.93
N LEU A 40 10.78 14.46 33.88
CA LEU A 40 10.10 13.18 33.86
C LEU A 40 8.59 13.42 33.97
N PHE A 41 8.11 14.57 33.48
CA PHE A 41 6.73 14.68 33.04
C PHE A 41 6.69 14.13 31.62
N GLY A 42 6.66 12.80 31.57
CA GLY A 42 6.61 12.02 30.34
C GLY A 42 5.59 12.61 29.40
N VAL A 43 6.08 13.10 28.28
CA VAL A 43 5.37 13.08 27.02
C VAL A 43 4.95 11.62 26.82
N VAL A 44 3.75 11.27 27.29
CA VAL A 44 2.98 10.24 26.61
C VAL A 44 2.80 10.85 25.23
N ALA A 45 3.76 10.56 24.33
CA ALA A 45 3.58 10.71 22.92
C ALA A 45 2.40 9.81 22.64
N GLU A 46 1.21 10.42 22.73
CA GLU A 46 -0.05 9.91 22.25
C GLU A 46 0.29 9.13 20.98
N MET A 47 0.11 7.81 21.00
CA MET A 47 0.40 6.96 19.84
C MET A 47 -0.58 7.37 18.76
N LYS A 48 -0.21 8.42 18.02
CA LYS A 48 -0.98 8.96 16.92
C LYS A 48 -0.86 7.97 15.79
N THR A 49 -2.01 7.64 15.22
CA THR A 49 -2.09 6.75 14.07
C THR A 49 -1.24 7.32 12.94
N PHE A 50 -0.28 6.51 12.48
CA PHE A 50 0.59 6.90 11.38
C PHE A 50 -0.27 7.18 10.14
N SER A 51 -0.20 8.42 9.66
CA SER A 51 -0.86 8.85 8.44
C SER A 51 0.22 9.14 7.40
N ALA A 52 0.22 8.38 6.31
CA ALA A 52 1.25 8.51 5.27
C ALA A 52 1.14 9.88 4.57
N LYS A 53 2.27 10.58 4.43
CA LYS A 53 2.32 11.81 3.64
C LYS A 53 2.44 11.47 2.14
N PRO A 54 1.74 12.17 1.24
CA PRO A 54 1.82 11.90 -0.21
C PRO A 54 3.22 11.96 -0.80
N ALA A 55 4.14 12.74 -0.20
CA ALA A 55 5.50 12.94 -0.66
C ALA A 55 6.44 11.76 -0.36
N GLU A 56 6.12 10.94 0.64
CA GLU A 56 6.97 9.82 1.09
C GLU A 56 6.55 8.48 0.45
N VAL A 57 5.44 8.48 -0.30
CA VAL A 57 4.90 7.27 -0.92
C VAL A 57 5.81 6.78 -2.05
N LYS A 58 6.54 5.69 -1.80
CA LYS A 58 7.22 4.91 -2.84
C LYS A 58 6.19 4.14 -3.66
N ARG A 59 6.22 4.35 -4.97
CA ARG A 59 5.32 3.68 -5.94
C ARG A 59 6.14 2.76 -6.81
N ASP A 60 5.82 1.48 -6.76
CA ASP A 60 6.44 0.47 -7.60
C ASP A 60 5.66 0.27 -8.89
N TRP A 61 6.32 -0.31 -9.90
CA TRP A 61 5.71 -0.74 -11.15
C TRP A 61 5.61 -2.26 -11.17
N PHE A 62 4.43 -2.76 -11.50
CA PHE A 62 4.17 -4.20 -11.62
C PHE A 62 3.61 -4.54 -12.99
N VAL A 63 4.03 -5.69 -13.53
CA VAL A 63 3.46 -6.28 -14.74
C VAL A 63 2.71 -7.56 -14.38
N ILE A 64 1.52 -7.69 -14.94
CA ILE A 64 0.65 -8.86 -14.79
C ILE A 64 0.31 -9.39 -16.18
N ASP A 65 0.55 -10.68 -16.40
CA ASP A 65 0.09 -11.38 -17.59
C ASP A 65 -1.36 -11.85 -17.39
N ALA A 66 -2.25 -11.45 -18.31
CA ALA A 66 -3.66 -11.82 -18.27
C ALA A 66 -3.95 -13.19 -18.91
N THR A 67 -2.94 -13.87 -19.48
CA THR A 67 -3.10 -15.18 -20.13
C THR A 67 -3.66 -16.22 -19.16
N ASP A 68 -4.76 -16.87 -19.56
CA ASP A 68 -5.47 -17.91 -18.79
C ASP A 68 -6.00 -17.48 -17.40
N LYS A 69 -5.87 -16.21 -17.04
CA LYS A 69 -6.36 -15.69 -15.76
C LYS A 69 -7.85 -15.37 -15.83
N THR A 70 -8.57 -15.71 -14.77
CA THR A 70 -10.00 -15.40 -14.66
C THR A 70 -10.20 -13.90 -14.39
N LEU A 71 -10.93 -13.22 -15.28
CA LEU A 71 -11.15 -11.76 -15.25
C LEU A 71 -11.46 -11.20 -13.85
N GLY A 72 -12.41 -11.80 -13.13
CA GLY A 72 -12.86 -11.27 -11.84
C GLY A 72 -11.84 -11.44 -10.72
N ARG A 73 -11.15 -12.58 -10.66
CA ARG A 73 -10.14 -12.87 -9.63
C ARG A 73 -8.93 -11.96 -9.80
N MET A 74 -8.43 -11.88 -11.04
CA MET A 74 -7.34 -10.98 -11.41
C MET A 74 -7.68 -9.51 -11.12
N ALA A 75 -8.87 -9.04 -11.51
CA ALA A 75 -9.28 -7.66 -11.27
C ALA A 75 -9.34 -7.29 -9.77
N THR A 76 -9.69 -8.25 -8.91
CA THR A 76 -9.77 -8.04 -7.45
C THR A 76 -8.39 -7.79 -6.86
N GLU A 77 -7.41 -8.58 -7.26
CA GLU A 77 -6.02 -8.43 -6.84
C GLU A 77 -5.40 -7.14 -7.37
N ILE A 78 -5.66 -6.81 -8.64
CA ILE A 78 -5.26 -5.52 -9.22
C ILE A 78 -5.85 -4.37 -8.41
N ALA A 79 -7.14 -4.38 -8.10
CA ALA A 79 -7.79 -3.33 -7.33
C ALA A 79 -7.27 -3.24 -5.87
N ARG A 80 -6.86 -4.36 -5.27
CA ARG A 80 -6.25 -4.39 -3.93
C ARG A 80 -4.89 -3.68 -3.95
N ARG A 81 -4.08 -3.92 -4.99
CA ARG A 81 -2.76 -3.30 -5.18
C ARG A 81 -2.86 -1.83 -5.58
N LEU A 82 -3.74 -1.47 -6.50
CA LEU A 82 -4.01 -0.07 -6.89
C LEU A 82 -4.50 0.78 -5.72
N ARG A 83 -5.21 0.19 -4.75
CA ARG A 83 -5.61 0.90 -3.52
C ARG A 83 -4.49 1.03 -2.50
N GLY A 84 -3.38 0.32 -2.64
CA GLY A 84 -2.29 0.31 -1.66
C GLY A 84 -2.57 -0.53 -0.41
N LYS A 85 -3.68 -1.30 -0.36
CA LYS A 85 -4.08 -2.11 0.81
C LYS A 85 -3.10 -3.22 1.21
N HIS A 86 -2.09 -3.47 0.39
CA HIS A 86 -1.05 -4.45 0.67
C HIS A 86 0.14 -3.83 1.44
N LYS A 87 0.24 -2.50 1.51
CA LYS A 87 1.23 -1.79 2.32
C LYS A 87 0.63 -1.49 3.70
N PRO A 88 1.41 -1.65 4.78
CA PRO A 88 0.95 -1.31 6.13
C PRO A 88 0.69 0.19 6.32
N GLU A 89 1.27 1.02 5.45
CA GLU A 89 1.11 2.48 5.41
C GLU A 89 -0.21 2.95 4.76
N TYR A 90 -1.17 2.05 4.53
CA TYR A 90 -2.41 2.35 3.84
C TYR A 90 -3.22 3.42 4.59
N THR A 91 -3.38 4.57 3.94
CA THR A 91 -4.13 5.71 4.45
C THR A 91 -5.30 6.00 3.49
N PRO A 92 -6.58 5.93 3.92
CA PRO A 92 -7.72 6.00 3.00
C PRO A 92 -7.85 7.29 2.17
N HIS A 93 -7.31 8.40 2.69
CA HIS A 93 -7.38 9.71 2.04
C HIS A 93 -6.17 10.02 1.14
N VAL A 94 -5.14 9.15 1.15
CA VAL A 94 -3.90 9.32 0.38
C VAL A 94 -3.73 8.19 -0.62
N ASP A 95 -3.28 8.54 -1.83
CA ASP A 95 -2.99 7.56 -2.87
C ASP A 95 -1.62 6.89 -2.67
N THR A 96 -1.64 5.77 -1.95
CA THR A 96 -0.49 4.90 -1.64
C THR A 96 -0.28 3.75 -2.63
N GLY A 97 -1.14 3.66 -3.66
CA GLY A 97 -1.15 2.56 -4.62
C GLY A 97 0.00 2.58 -5.64
N ASP A 98 0.27 1.41 -6.19
CA ASP A 98 1.32 1.19 -7.20
C ASP A 98 0.80 1.32 -8.63
N TYR A 99 1.73 1.36 -9.60
CA TYR A 99 1.43 1.29 -11.02
C TYR A 99 1.33 -0.16 -11.46
N ILE A 100 0.28 -0.47 -12.21
CA ILE A 100 0.04 -1.82 -12.72
C ILE A 100 -0.12 -1.75 -14.23
N VAL A 101 0.68 -2.58 -14.90
CA VAL A 101 0.63 -2.82 -16.33
C VAL A 101 0.08 -4.22 -16.54
N VAL A 102 -1.00 -4.34 -17.31
CA VAL A 102 -1.58 -5.62 -17.70
C VAL A 102 -1.25 -5.86 -19.18
N ILE A 103 -0.66 -7.02 -19.47
CA ILE A 103 -0.35 -7.47 -20.84
C ILE A 103 -1.26 -8.64 -21.25
N ASN A 104 -1.33 -8.93 -22.55
CA ASN A 104 -2.14 -10.01 -23.12
C ASN A 104 -3.63 -9.95 -22.73
N ALA A 105 -4.22 -8.75 -22.71
CA ALA A 105 -5.61 -8.57 -22.31
C ALA A 105 -6.63 -9.35 -23.17
N GLU A 106 -6.24 -9.73 -24.39
CA GLU A 106 -7.05 -10.55 -25.30
C GLU A 106 -7.25 -11.99 -24.82
N LYS A 107 -6.32 -12.53 -24.02
CA LYS A 107 -6.30 -13.93 -23.57
C LYS A 107 -6.97 -14.15 -22.21
N VAL A 108 -7.74 -13.16 -21.75
CA VAL A 108 -8.43 -13.24 -20.46
C VAL A 108 -9.56 -14.25 -20.51
N THR A 109 -9.62 -15.13 -19.51
CA THR A 109 -10.63 -16.20 -19.47
C THR A 109 -11.83 -15.81 -18.63
N VAL A 110 -13.00 -16.30 -19.05
CA VAL A 110 -14.26 -16.15 -18.31
C VAL A 110 -14.92 -17.52 -18.21
N THR A 111 -15.41 -17.85 -17.02
CA THR A 111 -16.00 -19.16 -16.75
C THR A 111 -17.44 -19.29 -17.26
N GLY A 112 -17.79 -20.48 -17.75
CA GLY A 112 -19.16 -20.85 -18.17
C GLY A 112 -19.65 -20.11 -19.41
N ASN A 113 -20.98 -19.96 -19.55
CA ASN A 113 -21.62 -19.31 -20.69
C ASN A 113 -21.56 -17.76 -20.66
N LYS A 114 -20.61 -17.19 -19.91
CA LYS A 114 -20.51 -15.74 -19.73
C LYS A 114 -19.94 -15.03 -20.96
N ALA A 115 -19.23 -15.74 -21.83
CA ALA A 115 -18.73 -15.17 -23.08
C ALA A 115 -19.88 -14.68 -23.98
N ALA A 116 -20.95 -15.47 -24.11
CA ALA A 116 -22.12 -15.10 -24.90
C ALA A 116 -23.15 -14.28 -24.08
N ALA A 117 -23.40 -14.66 -22.82
CA ALA A 117 -24.46 -14.06 -22.02
C ALA A 117 -24.13 -12.65 -21.49
N LYS A 118 -22.85 -12.30 -21.32
CA LYS A 118 -22.47 -11.03 -20.72
C LYS A 118 -22.63 -9.89 -21.74
N GLN A 119 -23.56 -8.99 -21.43
CA GLN A 119 -23.85 -7.81 -22.22
C GLN A 119 -23.33 -6.56 -21.50
N TYR A 120 -22.67 -5.69 -22.25
CA TYR A 120 -22.20 -4.39 -21.81
C TYR A 120 -23.12 -3.33 -22.41
N HIS A 121 -23.72 -2.53 -21.54
CA HIS A 121 -24.64 -1.47 -21.93
C HIS A 121 -23.99 -0.10 -21.76
N ARG A 122 -24.23 0.78 -22.72
CA ARG A 122 -23.95 2.21 -22.61
C ARG A 122 -25.15 3.00 -23.12
N TYR A 123 -25.50 4.07 -22.42
CA TYR A 123 -26.59 4.96 -22.81
C TYR A 123 -26.03 6.30 -23.26
N THR A 124 -26.54 6.83 -24.35
CA THR A 124 -26.06 8.10 -24.92
C THR A 124 -26.71 9.34 -24.29
N GLY A 125 -27.84 9.20 -23.60
CA GLY A 125 -28.61 10.33 -23.04
C GLY A 125 -29.93 10.60 -23.76
N TYR A 126 -30.09 10.12 -25.00
CA TYR A 126 -31.29 10.30 -25.82
C TYR A 126 -32.23 9.10 -25.73
N VAL A 127 -33.55 9.33 -25.87
CA VAL A 127 -34.57 8.26 -25.91
C VAL A 127 -34.23 7.23 -27.00
N GLY A 128 -34.21 5.95 -26.64
CA GLY A 128 -33.80 4.86 -27.54
C GLY A 128 -32.28 4.72 -27.74
N GLY A 129 -31.46 5.53 -27.07
CA GLY A 129 -29.99 5.57 -27.21
C GLY A 129 -29.22 4.47 -26.46
N LEU A 130 -29.85 3.33 -26.15
CA LEU A 130 -29.19 2.21 -25.48
C LEU A 130 -28.38 1.40 -26.49
N LYS A 131 -27.06 1.35 -26.30
CA LYS A 131 -26.15 0.52 -27.11
C LYS A 131 -25.70 -0.67 -26.26
N THR A 132 -25.91 -1.86 -26.79
CA THR A 132 -25.55 -3.12 -26.15
C THR A 132 -24.48 -3.84 -26.95
N THR A 133 -23.46 -4.34 -26.29
CA THR A 133 -22.37 -5.10 -26.93
C THR A 133 -22.07 -6.35 -26.11
N THR A 134 -21.94 -7.50 -26.78
CA THR A 134 -21.60 -8.77 -26.13
C THR A 134 -20.12 -8.83 -25.81
N PHE A 135 -19.76 -9.65 -24.82
CA PHE A 135 -18.36 -9.85 -24.42
C PHE A 135 -17.50 -10.34 -25.58
N GLU A 136 -17.96 -11.34 -26.36
CA GLU A 136 -17.24 -11.84 -27.53
C GLU A 136 -16.88 -10.77 -28.56
N LYS A 137 -17.79 -9.83 -28.83
CA LYS A 137 -17.53 -8.71 -29.75
C LYS A 137 -16.52 -7.74 -29.13
N LEU A 138 -16.66 -7.45 -27.83
CA LEU A 138 -15.76 -6.54 -27.12
C LEU A 138 -14.33 -7.05 -27.01
N VAL A 139 -14.11 -8.37 -26.85
CA VAL A 139 -12.75 -8.94 -26.80
C VAL A 139 -12.01 -8.69 -28.11
N LYS A 140 -12.72 -8.78 -29.26
CA LYS A 140 -12.13 -8.56 -30.58
C LYS A 140 -11.88 -7.08 -30.88
N GLU A 141 -12.82 -6.21 -30.52
CA GLU A 141 -12.70 -4.78 -30.83
C GLU A 141 -11.76 -4.05 -29.86
N LYS A 142 -11.94 -4.25 -28.55
CA LYS A 142 -11.29 -3.48 -27.48
C LYS A 142 -11.12 -4.33 -26.20
N PRO A 143 -10.17 -5.29 -26.19
CA PRO A 143 -9.97 -6.17 -25.03
C PRO A 143 -9.59 -5.38 -23.77
N GLU A 144 -8.87 -4.27 -23.92
CA GLU A 144 -8.47 -3.39 -22.82
C GLU A 144 -9.66 -2.85 -22.02
N TYR A 145 -10.76 -2.53 -22.72
CA TYR A 145 -11.96 -1.94 -22.11
C TYR A 145 -12.62 -2.90 -21.10
N ILE A 146 -12.51 -4.20 -21.32
CA ILE A 146 -13.09 -5.24 -20.44
C ILE A 146 -12.42 -5.20 -19.07
N ILE A 147 -11.07 -5.22 -19.06
CA ILE A 147 -10.27 -5.19 -17.82
C ILE A 147 -10.43 -3.84 -17.14
N GLN A 148 -10.35 -2.74 -17.90
CA GLN A 148 -10.57 -1.40 -17.38
C GLN A 148 -11.93 -1.25 -16.70
N THR A 149 -13.01 -1.73 -17.31
CA THR A 149 -14.36 -1.66 -16.73
C THR A 149 -14.48 -2.51 -15.48
N ALA A 150 -13.90 -3.72 -15.47
CA ALA A 150 -13.90 -4.59 -14.30
C ALA A 150 -13.17 -3.95 -13.11
N VAL A 151 -11.96 -3.44 -13.32
CA VAL A 151 -11.15 -2.80 -12.27
C VAL A 151 -11.78 -1.49 -11.81
N LYS A 152 -12.28 -0.67 -12.74
CA LYS A 152 -12.98 0.59 -12.41
C LYS A 152 -14.19 0.37 -11.51
N GLY A 153 -14.91 -0.74 -11.70
CA GLY A 153 -16.03 -1.13 -10.83
C GLY A 153 -15.62 -1.47 -9.39
N MET A 154 -14.37 -1.88 -9.17
CA MET A 154 -13.85 -2.29 -7.85
C MET A 154 -13.18 -1.15 -7.07
N LEU A 155 -12.99 0.02 -7.70
CA LEU A 155 -12.38 1.21 -7.10
C LEU A 155 -13.44 2.15 -6.52
N PRO A 156 -13.09 2.99 -5.51
CA PRO A 156 -14.01 3.98 -4.96
C PRO A 156 -14.41 5.00 -6.03
N LYS A 157 -15.69 5.40 -6.04
CA LYS A 157 -16.26 6.35 -7.02
C LYS A 157 -16.04 7.81 -6.61
N ASN A 158 -14.81 8.15 -6.23
CA ASN A 158 -14.42 9.50 -5.80
C ASN A 158 -13.30 10.05 -6.71
N PRO A 159 -12.93 11.34 -6.58
CA PRO A 159 -11.82 11.92 -7.34
C PRO A 159 -10.50 11.16 -7.15
N LEU A 160 -10.24 10.68 -5.92
CA LEU A 160 -9.09 9.84 -5.60
C LEU A 160 -9.08 8.54 -6.40
N GLY A 161 -10.22 7.86 -6.52
CA GLY A 161 -10.38 6.64 -7.30
C GLY A 161 -10.16 6.84 -8.79
N ARG A 162 -10.53 8.01 -9.33
CA ARG A 162 -10.18 8.39 -10.71
C ARG A 162 -8.67 8.59 -10.86
N ALA A 163 -7.99 9.15 -9.85
CA ALA A 163 -6.54 9.26 -9.84
C ALA A 163 -5.85 7.89 -9.78
N MET A 164 -6.32 6.99 -8.90
CA MET A 164 -5.83 5.60 -8.83
C MET A 164 -6.04 4.85 -10.15
N PHE A 165 -7.20 5.01 -10.79
CA PHE A 165 -7.50 4.34 -12.06
C PHE A 165 -6.53 4.76 -13.18
N ARG A 166 -6.04 6.01 -13.20
CA ARG A 166 -5.06 6.48 -14.21
C ARG A 166 -3.71 5.74 -14.13
N LYS A 167 -3.41 5.08 -13.01
CA LYS A 167 -2.20 4.26 -12.81
C LYS A 167 -2.27 2.90 -13.46
N LEU A 168 -3.48 2.40 -13.74
CA LEU A 168 -3.66 1.16 -14.49
C LEU A 168 -3.36 1.41 -15.97
N LYS A 169 -2.46 0.61 -16.53
CA LYS A 169 -2.19 0.53 -17.97
C LYS A 169 -2.55 -0.87 -18.44
N VAL A 170 -3.29 -0.96 -19.54
CA VAL A 170 -3.73 -2.24 -20.10
C VAL A 170 -3.35 -2.23 -21.57
N TYR A 171 -2.68 -3.29 -22.00
CA TYR A 171 -2.28 -3.50 -23.39
C TYR A 171 -2.93 -4.78 -23.92
N ALA A 172 -3.40 -4.72 -25.17
CA ALA A 172 -3.89 -5.91 -25.86
C ALA A 172 -2.77 -6.94 -26.10
N GLY A 173 -1.59 -6.47 -26.53
CA GLY A 173 -0.43 -7.31 -26.85
C GLY A 173 0.47 -7.63 -25.64
N ALA A 174 1.54 -8.38 -25.93
CA ALA A 174 2.56 -8.79 -24.95
C ALA A 174 3.55 -7.67 -24.61
N GLU A 175 3.69 -6.68 -25.49
CA GLU A 175 4.67 -5.61 -25.31
C GLU A 175 4.08 -4.40 -24.58
N HIS A 176 4.87 -3.86 -23.65
CA HIS A 176 4.56 -2.62 -22.95
C HIS A 176 5.62 -1.55 -23.26
N GLN A 177 5.21 -0.30 -23.47
CA GLN A 177 6.13 0.82 -23.72
C GLN A 177 6.91 1.27 -22.47
N HIS A 178 6.66 0.64 -21.32
CA HIS A 178 7.15 1.03 -20.00
C HIS A 178 8.40 0.26 -19.55
N THR A 179 9.25 -0.13 -20.49
CA THR A 179 10.48 -0.90 -20.22
C THR A 179 11.47 -0.13 -19.32
N ALA A 180 11.47 1.20 -19.39
CA ALA A 180 12.36 2.05 -18.59
C ALA A 180 12.06 2.04 -17.08
N GLN A 181 10.87 1.59 -16.66
CA GLN A 181 10.44 1.61 -15.26
C GLN A 181 10.76 0.31 -14.48
N GLN A 182 11.43 -0.66 -15.12
CA GLN A 182 11.79 -1.97 -14.53
C GLN A 182 10.65 -2.62 -13.74
N PRO A 183 9.52 -2.94 -14.40
CA PRO A 183 8.38 -3.53 -13.71
C PRO A 183 8.73 -4.88 -13.11
N LYS A 184 8.34 -5.10 -11.85
CA LYS A 184 8.44 -6.40 -11.20
C LYS A 184 7.29 -7.29 -11.68
N PRO A 185 7.54 -8.53 -12.11
CA PRO A 185 6.46 -9.45 -12.43
C PRO A 185 5.69 -9.81 -11.16
N LEU A 186 4.36 -9.72 -11.21
CA LEU A 186 3.48 -10.29 -10.19
C LEU A 186 2.70 -11.43 -10.79
N ASP A 187 2.81 -12.60 -10.18
CA ASP A 187 1.94 -13.72 -10.49
C ASP A 187 0.66 -13.63 -9.65
N VAL A 188 -0.49 -13.74 -10.33
CA VAL A 188 -1.84 -13.50 -9.77
C VAL A 188 -2.78 -14.62 -10.19
#